data_AF-A0A0B8NZD6-F1
#
_entry.id   AF-A0A0B8NZD6-F1
#
_cell.length_a   1.000
_cell.length_b   1.000
_cell.length_c   1.000
_cell.angle_alpha   90.00
_cell.angle_beta   90.00
_cell.angle_gamma   90.00
#
_symmetry.space_group_name_H-M   'P 1'
#
loop_
_entity.id
_entity.type
_entity.pdbx_description
1 polymer ?
#
loop_
_entity_poly.entity_id
_entity_poly.type
_entity_poly.pdbx_seq_one_letter_code
_entity_poly.pdbx_strand_id
1 'polypeptide(L)'
;MRSGFILTRQARDIGSTTQIDLWLSTDSGPALVQIPNQESVFFVRSDDHAEVESLAKANQIQCRYRALELKTFQHDKVTACYFKTQREARNFETVLNEHGLKVFESDIRLADRYLMERFIQGQIEVEGTEQAKQGYLQISQAQARKAEHYTPNLCMVSLDLECSAKGVLYSVGLDCPRDQRVIMVGEPQISEGVAIQWVADEKSLLQALVQWFYQFDPDIIIGWNVIGFDMRLLLQRAQAHNIKLPLGRGRQECLYRQTAQNQNGFINVPGRVVIDGIDGLKAATYSFDSWSLENVSRELLHEGKAISNPNDRMDEINHMFHHDKLALAKYNFQDCALVTRIFEHTHLLDYLIERSKLTGLALDRIGGSVAAFSNLYLPRLHRGGYIAPNLEPENWLASPGGFVMDSRPGLYDSVLVLDFKSLYPAIIRSFLIDPMG
;
A
#
# COMPACT_ATOMS: atom_id res chain seq x y z
N MET A 1 -17.66 -20.61 2.58
CA MET A 1 -16.75 -19.49 2.91
C MET A 1 -15.40 -19.76 2.29
N ARG A 2 -14.75 -18.73 1.75
CA ARG A 2 -13.39 -18.79 1.19
C ARG A 2 -12.47 -17.94 2.05
N SER A 3 -11.34 -18.51 2.45
CA SER A 3 -10.26 -17.79 3.10
C SER A 3 -9.34 -17.15 2.07
N GLY A 4 -8.75 -16.02 2.43
CA GLY A 4 -7.80 -15.31 1.58
C GLY A 4 -7.03 -14.25 2.34
N PHE A 5 -6.13 -13.59 1.61
CA PHE A 5 -5.35 -12.46 2.09
C PHE A 5 -5.60 -11.23 1.23
N ILE A 6 -5.90 -10.09 1.85
CA ILE A 6 -6.21 -8.84 1.15
C ILE A 6 -4.93 -8.28 0.51
N LEU A 7 -4.95 -8.15 -0.82
CA LEU A 7 -3.89 -7.49 -1.59
C LEU A 7 -4.20 -6.00 -1.74
N THR A 8 -5.37 -5.67 -2.28
CA THR A 8 -5.77 -4.27 -2.52
C THR A 8 -7.20 -4.04 -2.06
N ARG A 9 -7.51 -2.82 -1.64
CA ARG A 9 -8.82 -2.41 -1.15
C ARG A 9 -9.20 -1.04 -1.70
N GLN A 10 -10.42 -0.92 -2.18
CA GLN A 10 -10.96 0.30 -2.74
C GLN A 10 -12.44 0.44 -2.38
N ALA A 11 -12.92 1.68 -2.35
CA ALA A 11 -14.34 1.97 -2.28
C ALA A 11 -14.69 2.93 -3.43
N ARG A 12 -15.76 2.64 -4.16
CA ARG A 12 -16.20 3.44 -5.30
C ARG A 12 -17.72 3.59 -5.32
N ASP A 13 -18.16 4.77 -5.71
CA ASP A 13 -19.58 5.05 -5.90
C ASP A 13 -20.05 4.44 -7.23
N ILE A 14 -21.13 3.66 -7.18
CA ILE A 14 -21.78 3.01 -8.31
C ILE A 14 -23.24 3.47 -8.30
N GLY A 15 -23.57 4.41 -9.20
CA GLY A 15 -24.89 5.05 -9.21
C GLY A 15 -25.13 5.83 -7.91
N SER A 16 -26.14 5.42 -7.15
CA SER A 16 -26.55 6.05 -5.88
C SER A 16 -26.09 5.29 -4.63
N THR A 17 -25.14 4.37 -4.76
CA THR A 17 -24.62 3.55 -3.65
C THR A 17 -23.10 3.43 -3.72
N THR A 18 -22.43 3.20 -2.59
CA THR A 18 -21.00 2.83 -2.59
C THR A 18 -20.82 1.32 -2.50
N GLN A 19 -19.83 0.82 -3.22
CA GLN A 19 -19.34 -0.56 -3.14
C GLN A 19 -17.89 -0.57 -2.67
N ILE A 20 -17.55 -1.53 -1.81
CA ILE A 20 -16.16 -1.86 -1.48
C ILE A 20 -15.72 -3.01 -2.38
N ASP A 21 -14.57 -2.83 -3.04
CA ASP A 21 -13.88 -3.84 -3.83
C ASP A 21 -12.60 -4.25 -3.10
N LEU A 22 -12.48 -5.54 -2.76
CA LEU A 22 -11.29 -6.13 -2.20
C LEU A 22 -10.74 -7.17 -3.17
N TRP A 23 -9.46 -7.10 -3.50
CA TRP A 23 -8.78 -8.18 -4.19
C TRP A 23 -8.03 -9.04 -3.19
N LEU A 24 -8.26 -10.34 -3.25
CA LEU A 24 -7.67 -11.33 -2.38
C LEU A 24 -6.73 -12.26 -3.14
N SER A 25 -5.65 -12.67 -2.50
CA SER A 25 -4.93 -13.91 -2.82
C SER A 25 -5.63 -15.07 -2.09
N THR A 26 -5.97 -16.13 -2.82
CA THR A 26 -6.59 -17.36 -2.29
C THR A 26 -5.82 -18.58 -2.81
N ASP A 27 -6.01 -19.76 -2.19
CA ASP A 27 -5.41 -21.01 -2.66
C ASP A 27 -5.83 -21.39 -4.10
N SER A 28 -6.97 -20.87 -4.57
CA SER A 28 -7.48 -21.10 -5.93
C SER A 28 -7.10 -19.99 -6.91
N GLY A 29 -6.20 -19.09 -6.53
CA GLY A 29 -5.82 -17.90 -7.29
C GLY A 29 -6.54 -16.63 -6.82
N PRO A 30 -6.50 -15.54 -7.61
CA PRO A 30 -7.05 -14.27 -7.17
C PRO A 30 -8.58 -14.23 -7.14
N ALA A 31 -9.11 -13.51 -6.16
CA ALA A 31 -10.54 -13.25 -6.04
C ALA A 31 -10.85 -11.75 -5.92
N LEU A 32 -11.80 -11.26 -6.71
CA LEU A 32 -12.40 -9.94 -6.56
C LEU A 32 -13.67 -10.07 -5.72
N VAL A 33 -13.62 -9.57 -4.49
CA VAL A 33 -14.73 -9.53 -3.55
C VAL A 33 -15.42 -8.18 -3.64
N GLN A 34 -16.73 -8.19 -3.83
CA GLN A 34 -17.55 -6.99 -4.00
C GLN A 34 -18.63 -6.93 -2.93
N ILE A 35 -18.54 -5.90 -2.10
CA ILE A 35 -19.40 -5.69 -0.94
C ILE A 35 -20.25 -4.45 -1.24
N PRO A 36 -21.50 -4.63 -1.73
CA PRO A 36 -22.32 -3.53 -2.20
C PRO A 36 -23.01 -2.79 -1.05
N ASN A 37 -23.66 -1.67 -1.36
CA ASN A 37 -24.55 -0.93 -0.47
C ASN A 37 -23.90 -0.52 0.86
N GLN A 38 -22.63 -0.13 0.82
CA GLN A 38 -21.91 0.32 2.01
C GLN A 38 -22.15 1.82 2.21
N GLU A 39 -22.58 2.20 3.42
CA GLU A 39 -22.79 3.61 3.77
C GLU A 39 -21.49 4.21 4.31
N SER A 40 -21.17 5.44 3.89
CA SER A 40 -20.17 6.25 4.58
C SER A 40 -20.77 6.83 5.85
N VAL A 41 -19.97 6.95 6.90
CA VAL A 41 -20.42 7.45 8.20
C VAL A 41 -19.39 8.35 8.84
N PHE A 42 -19.86 9.43 9.45
CA PHE A 42 -19.14 10.24 10.42
C PHE A 42 -20.08 10.58 11.58
N PHE A 43 -19.54 11.16 12.65
CA PHE A 43 -20.30 11.53 13.84
C PHE A 43 -20.31 13.04 14.07
N VAL A 44 -21.39 13.51 14.68
CA VAL A 44 -21.56 14.90 15.17
C VAL A 44 -22.08 14.84 16.61
N ARG A 45 -21.94 15.94 17.37
CA ARG A 45 -22.55 16.02 18.71
C ARG A 45 -24.06 16.02 18.55
N SER A 46 -24.77 15.33 19.45
CA SER A 46 -26.23 15.27 19.39
C SER A 46 -26.89 16.63 19.60
N ASP A 47 -26.24 17.54 20.32
CA ASP A 47 -26.72 18.91 20.53
C ASP A 47 -26.72 19.73 19.23
N ASP A 48 -25.79 19.43 18.31
CA ASP A 48 -25.66 20.09 17.01
C ASP A 48 -26.64 19.50 15.96
N HIS A 49 -27.37 18.44 16.30
CA HIS A 49 -28.15 17.67 15.34
C HIS A 49 -29.21 18.49 14.59
N ALA A 50 -29.88 19.42 15.27
CA ALA A 50 -30.91 20.27 14.65
C ALA A 50 -30.32 21.19 13.57
N GLU A 51 -29.13 21.75 13.83
CA GLU A 51 -28.42 22.58 12.87
C GLU A 51 -27.89 21.75 11.69
N VAL A 52 -27.29 20.60 11.98
CA VAL A 52 -26.84 19.63 10.96
C VAL A 52 -28.00 19.24 10.03
N GLU A 53 -29.18 18.92 10.57
CA GLU A 53 -30.34 18.57 9.76
C GLU A 53 -30.83 19.74 8.90
N SER A 54 -30.81 20.96 9.45
CA SER A 54 -31.14 22.19 8.70
C SER A 54 -30.18 22.40 7.53
N LEU A 55 -28.87 22.26 7.76
CA LEU A 55 -27.84 22.40 6.71
C LEU A 55 -27.97 21.34 5.63
N ALA A 56 -28.27 20.09 5.99
CA ALA A 56 -28.54 19.04 5.02
C ALA A 56 -29.73 19.38 4.12
N LYS A 57 -30.84 19.87 4.70
CA LYS A 57 -32.03 20.31 3.94
C LYS A 57 -31.72 21.48 3.01
N ALA A 58 -31.00 22.49 3.52
CA ALA A 58 -30.62 23.67 2.73
C ALA A 58 -29.73 23.32 1.53
N ASN A 59 -28.86 22.32 1.67
CA ASN A 59 -27.93 21.88 0.62
C ASN A 59 -28.43 20.67 -0.18
N GLN A 60 -29.68 20.22 0.04
CA GLN A 60 -30.29 19.06 -0.64
C GLN A 60 -29.49 17.75 -0.47
N ILE A 61 -28.84 17.58 0.69
CA ILE A 61 -28.02 16.40 1.00
C ILE A 61 -28.89 15.35 1.68
N GLN A 62 -28.91 14.14 1.11
CA GLN A 62 -29.58 13.00 1.72
C GLN A 62 -28.68 12.38 2.79
N CYS A 63 -29.10 12.49 4.05
CA CYS A 63 -28.40 11.91 5.19
C CYS A 63 -29.40 11.18 6.09
N ARG A 64 -29.06 9.94 6.47
CA ARG A 64 -29.81 9.20 7.48
C ARG A 64 -29.13 9.42 8.83
N TYR A 65 -29.89 9.85 9.83
CA TYR A 65 -29.38 10.11 11.18
C TYR A 65 -29.74 8.98 12.13
N ARG A 66 -28.84 8.68 13.08
CA ARG A 66 -29.14 7.76 14.19
C ARG A 66 -28.40 8.20 15.44
N ALA A 67 -29.15 8.49 16.52
CA ALA A 67 -28.56 8.62 17.84
C ALA A 67 -27.98 7.27 18.29
N LEU A 68 -26.75 7.27 18.79
CA LEU A 68 -26.03 6.07 19.20
C LEU A 68 -25.73 6.11 20.70
N GLU A 69 -25.51 4.94 21.29
CA GLU A 69 -24.95 4.80 22.63
C GLU A 69 -23.41 4.95 22.62
N LEU A 70 -22.93 5.94 21.87
CA LEU A 70 -21.53 6.33 21.78
C LEU A 70 -21.35 7.76 22.29
N LYS A 71 -20.14 8.11 22.70
CA LYS A 71 -19.80 9.44 23.23
C LYS A 71 -18.45 9.94 22.72
N THR A 72 -18.24 11.25 22.78
CA THR A 72 -16.90 11.84 22.63
C THR A 72 -16.07 11.60 23.89
N PHE A 73 -14.78 11.93 23.85
CA PHE A 73 -13.89 11.88 25.03
C PHE A 73 -14.30 12.91 26.09
N GLN A 74 -15.03 13.96 25.71
CA GLN A 74 -15.66 14.94 26.61
C GLN A 74 -17.04 14.47 27.12
N HIS A 75 -17.42 13.23 26.85
CA HIS A 75 -18.70 12.60 27.23
C HIS A 75 -19.96 13.19 26.58
N ASP A 76 -19.81 13.99 25.50
CA ASP A 76 -20.95 14.43 24.72
C ASP A 76 -21.61 13.24 24.01
N LYS A 77 -22.94 13.23 23.95
CA LYS A 77 -23.68 12.25 23.12
C LYS A 77 -23.45 12.53 21.64
N VAL A 78 -23.44 11.48 20.82
CA VAL A 78 -23.20 11.62 19.38
C VAL A 78 -24.36 11.08 18.54
N THR A 79 -24.55 11.73 17.40
CA THR A 79 -25.45 11.29 16.33
C THR A 79 -24.61 10.87 15.14
N ALA A 80 -24.83 9.67 14.62
CA ALA A 80 -24.19 9.20 13.40
C ALA A 80 -24.95 9.69 12.16
N CYS A 81 -24.19 10.16 11.18
CA CYS A 81 -24.67 10.63 9.88
C CYS A 81 -24.26 9.62 8.81
N TYR A 82 -25.21 8.96 8.16
CA TYR A 82 -24.99 7.93 7.15
C TYR A 82 -25.32 8.44 5.74
N PHE A 83 -24.45 8.15 4.79
CA PHE A 83 -24.57 8.55 3.38
C PHE A 83 -24.47 7.34 2.47
N LYS A 84 -25.29 7.32 1.42
CA LYS A 84 -25.26 6.25 0.44
C LYS A 84 -24.04 6.30 -0.47
N THR A 85 -23.45 7.48 -0.64
CA THR A 85 -22.25 7.68 -1.46
C THR A 85 -21.13 8.37 -0.68
N GLN A 86 -19.88 8.07 -1.02
CA GLN A 86 -18.72 8.76 -0.44
C GLN A 86 -18.67 10.23 -0.85
N ARG A 87 -19.12 10.53 -2.07
CA ARG A 87 -19.19 11.91 -2.55
C ARG A 87 -20.14 12.76 -1.71
N GLU A 88 -21.32 12.26 -1.36
CA GLU A 88 -22.26 12.99 -0.49
C GLU A 88 -21.68 13.22 0.90
N ALA A 89 -21.02 12.21 1.49
CA ALA A 89 -20.37 12.34 2.79
C ALA A 89 -19.31 13.46 2.80
N ARG A 90 -18.41 13.49 1.80
CA ARG A 90 -17.36 14.52 1.69
C ARG A 90 -17.93 15.91 1.43
N ASN A 91 -18.95 15.99 0.57
CA ASN A 91 -19.62 17.26 0.30
C ASN A 91 -20.24 17.81 1.58
N PHE A 92 -20.89 16.95 2.37
CA PHE A 92 -21.53 17.41 3.59
C PHE A 92 -20.54 17.75 4.70
N GLU A 93 -19.48 16.96 4.86
CA GLU A 93 -18.36 17.29 5.74
C GLU A 93 -17.82 18.70 5.43
N THR A 94 -17.65 19.05 4.16
CA THR A 94 -17.20 20.39 3.74
C THR A 94 -18.18 21.47 4.21
N VAL A 95 -19.48 21.27 3.98
CA VAL A 95 -20.54 22.20 4.43
C VAL A 95 -20.51 22.38 5.95
N LEU A 96 -20.40 21.28 6.71
CA LEU A 96 -20.38 21.34 8.18
C LEU A 96 -19.14 22.09 8.69
N ASN A 97 -17.97 21.82 8.10
CA ASN A 97 -16.73 22.51 8.45
C ASN A 97 -16.78 24.00 8.16
N GLU A 98 -17.40 24.42 7.03
CA GLU A 98 -17.61 25.84 6.69
C GLU A 98 -18.50 26.57 7.71
N HIS A 99 -19.39 25.85 8.40
CA HIS A 99 -20.25 26.38 9.46
C HIS A 99 -19.65 26.20 10.86
N GLY A 100 -18.41 25.73 10.96
CA GLY A 100 -17.71 25.55 12.25
C GLY A 100 -18.22 24.39 13.09
N LEU A 101 -19.00 23.46 12.51
CA LEU A 101 -19.49 22.27 13.20
C LEU A 101 -18.42 21.18 13.22
N LYS A 102 -18.15 20.63 14.41
CA LYS A 102 -17.17 19.55 14.56
C LYS A 102 -17.72 18.24 13.98
N VAL A 103 -17.00 17.68 13.02
CA VAL A 103 -17.24 16.34 12.45
C VAL A 103 -16.15 15.39 12.93
N PHE A 104 -16.54 14.21 13.42
CA PHE A 104 -15.61 13.20 13.93
C PHE A 104 -15.54 11.99 13.00
N GLU A 105 -14.33 11.46 12.83
CA GLU A 105 -14.01 10.24 12.07
C GLU A 105 -14.42 10.23 10.59
N SER A 106 -14.58 11.41 9.98
CA SER A 106 -14.81 11.55 8.53
C SER A 106 -13.57 11.20 7.69
N ASP A 107 -12.38 11.22 8.29
CA ASP A 107 -11.10 10.88 7.68
C ASP A 107 -10.92 9.37 7.43
N ILE A 108 -11.75 8.53 8.06
CA ILE A 108 -11.66 7.07 7.95
C ILE A 108 -12.26 6.60 6.64
N ARG A 109 -11.39 6.07 5.76
CA ARG A 109 -11.79 5.53 4.46
C ARG A 109 -12.77 4.36 4.65
N LEU A 110 -13.81 4.31 3.80
CA LEU A 110 -14.88 3.32 3.93
C LEU A 110 -14.41 1.85 3.93
N ALA A 111 -13.45 1.52 3.06
CA ALA A 111 -12.87 0.17 3.05
C ALA A 111 -12.13 -0.15 4.35
N ASP A 112 -11.40 0.82 4.91
CA ASP A 112 -10.68 0.66 6.16
C ASP A 112 -11.68 0.51 7.33
N ARG A 113 -12.73 1.35 7.37
CA ARG A 113 -13.84 1.26 8.33
C ARG A 113 -14.45 -0.14 8.34
N TYR A 114 -14.79 -0.66 7.17
CA TYR A 114 -15.44 -1.96 7.04
C TYR A 114 -14.59 -3.09 7.62
N LEU A 115 -13.27 -3.06 7.33
CA LEU A 115 -12.31 -4.06 7.77
C LEU A 115 -12.02 -3.95 9.28
N MET A 116 -11.73 -2.74 9.77
CA MET A 116 -11.35 -2.51 11.17
C MET A 116 -12.47 -2.88 12.14
N GLU A 117 -13.72 -2.53 11.84
CA GLU A 117 -14.87 -2.83 12.72
C GLU A 117 -15.15 -4.34 12.86
N ARG A 118 -14.64 -5.12 11.91
CA ARG A 118 -14.70 -6.59 11.87
C ARG A 118 -13.41 -7.25 12.33
N PHE A 119 -12.45 -6.48 12.85
CA PHE A 119 -11.12 -6.93 13.26
C PHE A 119 -10.34 -7.67 12.15
N ILE A 120 -10.60 -7.35 10.88
CA ILE A 120 -9.94 -7.99 9.74
C ILE A 120 -8.56 -7.35 9.56
N GLN A 121 -7.50 -8.18 9.57
CA GLN A 121 -6.11 -7.74 9.54
C GLN A 121 -5.34 -8.56 8.50
N GLY A 122 -5.42 -8.19 7.23
CA GLY A 122 -4.85 -8.93 6.11
C GLY A 122 -5.62 -10.22 5.78
N GLN A 123 -5.82 -11.09 6.75
CA GLN A 123 -6.50 -12.38 6.61
C GLN A 123 -8.01 -12.22 6.72
N ILE A 124 -8.75 -12.82 5.79
CA ILE A 124 -10.17 -12.59 5.62
C ILE A 124 -10.87 -13.88 5.19
N GLU A 125 -12.08 -14.09 5.67
CA GLU A 125 -13.01 -15.09 5.16
C GLU A 125 -14.20 -14.39 4.52
N VAL A 126 -14.58 -14.85 3.34
CA VAL A 126 -15.69 -14.27 2.57
C VAL A 126 -16.70 -15.31 2.12
N GLU A 127 -17.95 -14.86 2.00
CA GLU A 127 -19.04 -15.59 1.35
C GLU A 127 -19.84 -14.64 0.46
N GLY A 128 -20.47 -15.19 -0.57
CA GLY A 128 -21.25 -14.43 -1.55
C GLY A 128 -21.53 -15.27 -2.78
N THR A 129 -22.08 -14.63 -3.82
CA THR A 129 -22.37 -15.29 -5.10
C THR A 129 -21.11 -15.34 -5.95
N GLU A 130 -20.62 -16.55 -6.19
CA GLU A 130 -19.40 -16.81 -6.95
C GLU A 130 -19.66 -16.86 -8.46
N GLN A 131 -18.80 -16.19 -9.22
CA GLN A 131 -18.78 -16.28 -10.67
C GLN A 131 -17.33 -16.37 -11.16
N ALA A 132 -17.00 -17.41 -11.91
CA ALA A 132 -15.71 -17.52 -12.56
C ALA A 132 -15.58 -16.43 -13.65
N LYS A 133 -14.47 -15.69 -13.63
CA LYS A 133 -14.06 -14.75 -14.67
C LYS A 133 -12.74 -15.21 -15.27
N GLN A 134 -12.37 -14.63 -16.40
CA GLN A 134 -11.07 -14.89 -17.00
C GLN A 134 -9.96 -14.41 -16.07
N GLY A 135 -9.23 -15.36 -15.47
CA GLY A 135 -8.08 -15.10 -14.61
C GLY A 135 -8.37 -14.79 -13.14
N TYR A 136 -9.63 -14.80 -12.69
CA TYR A 136 -9.96 -14.60 -11.27
C TYR A 136 -11.39 -15.08 -10.93
N LEU A 137 -11.65 -15.27 -9.64
CA LEU A 137 -12.99 -15.49 -9.11
C LEU A 137 -13.65 -14.18 -8.70
N GLN A 138 -14.87 -13.90 -9.18
CA GLN A 138 -15.66 -12.79 -8.67
C GLN A 138 -16.61 -13.30 -7.58
N ILE A 139 -16.63 -12.62 -6.42
CA ILE A 139 -17.54 -12.91 -5.31
C ILE A 139 -18.39 -11.66 -5.08
N SER A 140 -19.64 -11.71 -5.52
CA SER A 140 -20.59 -10.59 -5.44
C SER A 140 -21.54 -10.73 -4.28
N GLN A 141 -22.18 -9.62 -3.87
CA GLN A 141 -23.03 -9.58 -2.67
C GLN A 141 -22.29 -10.11 -1.42
N ALA A 142 -21.00 -9.81 -1.36
CA ALA A 142 -20.13 -10.50 -0.43
C ALA A 142 -20.30 -9.96 0.99
N GLN A 143 -20.11 -10.85 1.96
CA GLN A 143 -19.88 -10.51 3.36
C GLN A 143 -18.53 -11.07 3.78
N ALA A 144 -17.90 -10.41 4.74
CA ALA A 144 -16.59 -10.83 5.22
C ALA A 144 -16.51 -10.81 6.74
N ARG A 145 -15.64 -11.68 7.25
CA ARG A 145 -15.23 -11.75 8.64
C ARG A 145 -13.72 -11.97 8.75
N LYS A 146 -13.18 -11.79 9.95
CA LYS A 146 -11.78 -12.15 10.25
C LYS A 146 -11.59 -13.65 10.05
N ALA A 147 -10.56 -14.04 9.31
CA ALA A 147 -10.09 -15.43 9.29
C ALA A 147 -9.21 -15.70 10.52
N GLU A 148 -9.28 -16.90 11.09
CA GLU A 148 -8.41 -17.26 12.22
C GLU A 148 -6.95 -17.41 11.77
N HIS A 149 -6.74 -18.14 10.68
CA HIS A 149 -5.42 -18.42 10.13
C HIS A 149 -5.49 -18.49 8.60
N TYR A 150 -4.66 -17.69 7.93
CA TYR A 150 -4.41 -17.77 6.50
C TYR A 150 -3.07 -17.12 6.15
N THR A 151 -2.15 -17.84 5.52
CA THR A 151 -0.90 -17.24 5.02
C THR A 151 -0.91 -17.37 3.50
N PRO A 152 -0.85 -16.25 2.74
CA PRO A 152 -0.88 -16.33 1.29
C PRO A 152 0.43 -16.89 0.75
N ASN A 153 0.36 -17.59 -0.38
CA ASN A 153 1.51 -17.85 -1.24
C ASN A 153 1.49 -16.83 -2.40
N LEU A 154 2.39 -15.86 -2.38
CA LEU A 154 2.37 -14.71 -3.29
C LEU A 154 3.48 -14.81 -4.33
N CYS A 155 3.12 -14.65 -5.61
CA CYS A 155 4.10 -14.59 -6.68
C CYS A 155 4.60 -13.15 -6.88
N MET A 156 5.91 -12.95 -6.78
CA MET A 156 6.56 -11.67 -7.06
C MET A 156 7.04 -11.59 -8.51
N VAL A 157 7.02 -10.38 -9.07
CA VAL A 157 7.85 -9.99 -10.22
C VAL A 157 8.71 -8.80 -9.82
N SER A 158 10.02 -8.91 -10.04
CA SER A 158 10.92 -7.76 -10.02
C SER A 158 10.92 -7.09 -11.38
N LEU A 159 10.62 -5.79 -11.41
CA LEU A 159 10.49 -4.97 -12.61
C LEU A 159 11.50 -3.83 -12.57
N ASP A 160 12.24 -3.66 -13.66
CA ASP A 160 13.21 -2.58 -13.85
C ASP A 160 13.17 -2.06 -15.29
N LEU A 161 13.29 -0.75 -15.47
CA LEU A 161 13.28 -0.08 -16.77
C LEU A 161 14.64 0.50 -17.12
N GLU A 162 15.04 0.31 -18.38
CA GLU A 162 16.11 1.09 -18.99
C GLU A 162 15.53 2.07 -20.01
N CYS A 163 15.98 3.32 -19.95
CA CYS A 163 15.47 4.38 -20.79
C CYS A 163 16.52 5.45 -21.10
N SER A 164 16.28 6.19 -22.18
CA SER A 164 17.08 7.37 -22.53
C SER A 164 16.99 8.48 -21.45
N ALA A 165 17.88 9.47 -21.53
CA ALA A 165 17.84 10.67 -20.69
C ALA A 165 16.50 11.46 -20.75
N LYS A 166 15.69 11.25 -21.79
CA LYS A 166 14.35 11.85 -21.95
C LYS A 166 13.20 10.94 -21.48
N GLY A 167 13.53 9.76 -20.94
CA GLY A 167 12.56 8.77 -20.47
C GLY A 167 11.94 7.89 -21.55
N VAL A 168 12.41 7.96 -22.81
CA VAL A 168 11.98 7.01 -23.87
C VAL A 168 12.48 5.61 -23.49
N LEU A 169 11.58 4.64 -23.38
CA LEU A 169 11.89 3.28 -22.93
C LEU A 169 12.71 2.52 -23.98
N TYR A 170 13.76 1.86 -23.51
CA TYR A 170 14.58 0.93 -24.27
C TYR A 170 14.20 -0.51 -23.98
N SER A 171 14.04 -0.85 -22.69
CA SER A 171 13.65 -2.19 -22.26
C SER A 171 12.92 -2.23 -20.92
N VAL A 172 12.28 -3.37 -20.67
CA VAL A 172 11.73 -3.76 -19.37
C VAL A 172 12.29 -5.12 -18.99
N GLY A 173 12.98 -5.18 -17.85
CA GLY A 173 13.43 -6.41 -17.23
C GLY A 173 12.32 -6.96 -16.32
N LEU A 174 12.15 -8.28 -16.35
CA LEU A 174 11.15 -9.00 -15.58
C LEU A 174 11.79 -10.27 -15.02
N ASP A 175 11.95 -10.32 -13.70
CA ASP A 175 12.37 -11.53 -12.99
C ASP A 175 11.21 -12.04 -12.12
N CYS A 176 10.62 -13.15 -12.55
CA CYS A 176 9.48 -13.79 -11.89
C CYS A 176 9.69 -15.32 -11.94
N PRO A 177 9.32 -16.07 -10.88
CA PRO A 177 9.43 -17.54 -10.90
C PRO A 177 8.67 -18.22 -12.03
N ARG A 178 7.65 -17.56 -12.59
CA ARG A 178 6.85 -18.07 -13.72
C ARG A 178 7.42 -17.70 -15.09
N ASP A 179 8.30 -16.69 -15.15
CA ASP A 179 8.94 -16.22 -16.37
C ASP A 179 10.04 -15.19 -16.08
N GLN A 180 11.16 -15.34 -16.76
CA GLN A 180 12.31 -14.46 -16.68
C GLN A 180 12.66 -13.96 -18.08
N ARG A 181 12.53 -12.66 -18.33
CA ARG A 181 12.86 -12.10 -19.66
C ARG A 181 13.14 -10.60 -19.61
N VAL A 182 13.66 -10.10 -20.73
CA VAL A 182 13.69 -8.68 -21.06
C VAL A 182 12.82 -8.43 -22.29
N ILE A 183 11.94 -7.44 -22.23
CA ILE A 183 11.24 -6.92 -23.40
C ILE A 183 12.07 -5.76 -23.94
N MET A 184 12.63 -5.88 -25.15
CA MET A 184 13.63 -4.95 -25.70
C MET A 184 13.16 -4.36 -27.04
N VAL A 185 13.26 -3.04 -27.18
CA VAL A 185 13.01 -2.36 -28.46
C VAL A 185 14.18 -2.63 -29.41
N GLY A 186 13.92 -3.23 -30.57
CA GLY A 186 14.94 -3.46 -31.59
C GLY A 186 14.68 -4.67 -32.46
N GLU A 187 15.58 -4.87 -33.42
CA GLU A 187 15.58 -6.05 -34.28
C GLU A 187 16.00 -7.30 -33.51
N PRO A 188 15.41 -8.48 -33.82
CA PRO A 188 15.76 -9.72 -33.17
C PRO A 188 17.24 -10.07 -33.27
N GLN A 189 17.84 -10.39 -32.11
CA GLN A 189 19.18 -10.94 -31.99
C GLN A 189 19.13 -12.23 -31.18
N ILE A 190 20.03 -13.16 -31.49
CA ILE A 190 20.18 -14.41 -30.75
C ILE A 190 20.84 -14.10 -29.41
N SER A 191 20.19 -14.51 -28.32
CA SER A 191 20.72 -14.40 -26.96
C SER A 191 20.96 -15.81 -26.40
N GLU A 192 22.16 -16.07 -25.89
CA GLU A 192 22.51 -17.34 -25.22
C GLU A 192 22.27 -17.30 -23.70
N GLY A 193 21.88 -16.14 -23.15
CA GLY A 193 21.71 -15.94 -21.72
C GLY A 193 20.26 -15.62 -21.34
N VAL A 194 19.96 -14.34 -21.20
CA VAL A 194 18.62 -13.86 -20.81
C VAL A 194 17.66 -14.03 -21.98
N ALA A 195 16.45 -14.54 -21.73
CA ALA A 195 15.40 -14.58 -22.75
C ALA A 195 14.98 -13.16 -23.13
N ILE A 196 14.96 -12.84 -24.42
CA ILE A 196 14.61 -11.50 -24.92
C ILE A 196 13.37 -11.60 -25.81
N GLN A 197 12.35 -10.80 -25.48
CA GLN A 197 11.22 -10.52 -26.35
C GLN A 197 11.48 -9.22 -27.11
N TRP A 198 11.85 -9.35 -28.38
CA TRP A 198 12.08 -8.21 -29.27
C TRP A 198 10.77 -7.59 -29.74
N VAL A 199 10.71 -6.25 -29.72
CA VAL A 199 9.55 -5.47 -30.17
C VAL A 199 10.01 -4.30 -31.04
N ALA A 200 9.15 -3.87 -31.96
CA ALA A 200 9.53 -2.87 -32.98
C ALA A 200 9.74 -1.46 -32.39
N ASP A 201 8.95 -1.08 -31.40
CA ASP A 201 8.94 0.26 -30.84
C ASP A 201 8.48 0.31 -29.36
N GLU A 202 8.57 1.48 -28.75
CA GLU A 202 8.16 1.72 -27.35
C GLU A 202 6.68 1.41 -27.11
N LYS A 203 5.80 1.68 -28.09
CA LYS A 203 4.37 1.36 -27.96
C LYS A 203 4.16 -0.15 -27.87
N SER A 204 4.87 -0.91 -28.70
CA SER A 204 4.86 -2.37 -28.72
C SER A 204 5.45 -2.94 -27.43
N LEU A 205 6.46 -2.30 -26.84
CA LEU A 205 7.00 -2.65 -25.52
C LEU A 205 5.94 -2.52 -24.42
N LEU A 206 5.22 -1.40 -24.37
CA LEU A 206 4.15 -1.19 -23.39
C LEU A 206 3.01 -2.20 -23.57
N GLN A 207 2.64 -2.52 -24.81
CA GLN A 207 1.63 -3.55 -25.10
C GLN A 207 2.10 -4.94 -24.70
N ALA A 208 3.36 -5.30 -25.00
CA ALA A 208 3.95 -6.56 -24.59
C ALA A 208 4.00 -6.71 -23.07
N LEU A 209 4.32 -5.64 -22.34
CA LEU A 209 4.29 -5.62 -20.88
C LEU A 209 2.87 -5.92 -20.35
N VAL A 210 1.84 -5.28 -20.90
CA VAL A 210 0.44 -5.55 -20.53
C VAL A 210 0.09 -7.03 -20.77
N GLN A 211 0.49 -7.60 -21.91
CA GLN A 211 0.24 -9.02 -22.20
C GLN A 211 0.99 -9.94 -21.22
N TRP A 212 2.22 -9.60 -20.88
CA TRP A 212 3.01 -10.33 -19.90
C TRP A 212 2.29 -10.40 -18.54
N PHE A 213 1.78 -9.27 -18.04
CA PHE A 213 1.01 -9.22 -16.79
C PHE A 213 -0.30 -10.03 -16.84
N TYR A 214 -0.89 -10.23 -18.02
CA TYR A 214 -2.07 -11.08 -18.18
C TYR A 214 -1.72 -12.56 -18.26
N GLN A 215 -0.58 -12.90 -18.85
CA GLN A 215 -0.14 -14.27 -18.99
C GLN A 215 0.39 -14.84 -17.68
N PHE A 216 1.21 -14.07 -16.96
CA PHE A 216 1.94 -14.57 -15.79
C PHE A 216 1.32 -14.18 -14.44
N ASP A 217 0.42 -13.19 -14.43
CA ASP A 217 -0.41 -12.76 -13.29
C ASP A 217 0.31 -12.77 -11.90
N PRO A 218 1.38 -11.97 -11.73
CA PRO A 218 2.02 -11.82 -10.42
C PRO A 218 1.09 -11.11 -9.43
N ASP A 219 1.26 -11.40 -8.14
CA ASP A 219 0.55 -10.76 -7.03
C ASP A 219 1.25 -9.48 -6.58
N ILE A 220 2.58 -9.48 -6.61
CA ILE A 220 3.44 -8.42 -6.09
C ILE A 220 4.37 -7.94 -7.19
N ILE A 221 4.49 -6.62 -7.34
CA ILE A 221 5.48 -5.96 -8.18
C ILE A 221 6.53 -5.36 -7.24
N ILE A 222 7.77 -5.81 -7.36
CA ILE A 222 8.91 -5.30 -6.61
C ILE A 222 9.87 -4.59 -7.55
N GLY A 223 10.72 -3.72 -7.00
CA GLY A 223 11.76 -3.02 -7.75
C GLY A 223 12.49 -2.04 -6.83
N TRP A 224 13.35 -1.21 -7.39
CA TRP A 224 14.19 -0.29 -6.63
C TRP A 224 13.91 1.17 -7.01
N ASN A 225 13.23 1.93 -6.14
CA ASN A 225 12.54 3.17 -6.51
C ASN A 225 11.41 2.94 -7.54
N VAL A 226 10.78 1.76 -7.52
CA VAL A 226 9.79 1.28 -8.51
C VAL A 226 8.56 2.16 -8.59
N ILE A 227 8.13 2.74 -7.46
CA ILE A 227 6.97 3.64 -7.43
C ILE A 227 7.35 5.03 -7.96
N GLY A 228 8.49 5.55 -7.50
CA GLY A 228 8.97 6.90 -7.81
C GLY A 228 9.57 7.04 -9.21
N PHE A 229 10.03 5.94 -9.80
CA PHE A 229 10.66 5.90 -11.12
C PHE A 229 9.86 5.03 -12.10
N ASP A 230 9.94 3.70 -12.01
CA ASP A 230 9.49 2.78 -13.05
C ASP A 230 8.00 2.92 -13.37
N MET A 231 7.15 2.76 -12.36
CA MET A 231 5.70 2.81 -12.54
C MET A 231 5.22 4.20 -12.95
N ARG A 232 5.87 5.26 -12.44
CA ARG A 232 5.58 6.64 -12.83
C ARG A 232 5.92 6.86 -14.31
N LEU A 233 7.10 6.40 -14.73
CA LEU A 233 7.57 6.54 -16.10
C LEU A 233 6.68 5.75 -17.07
N LEU A 234 6.37 4.49 -16.76
CA LEU A 234 5.46 3.66 -17.57
C LEU A 234 4.12 4.36 -17.84
N LEU A 235 3.52 4.98 -16.82
CA LEU A 235 2.27 5.72 -16.97
C LEU A 235 2.42 6.98 -17.83
N GLN A 236 3.51 7.73 -17.65
CA GLN A 236 3.81 8.90 -18.48
C GLN A 236 4.01 8.51 -19.95
N ARG A 237 4.74 7.42 -20.22
CA ARG A 237 4.99 6.93 -21.57
C ARG A 237 3.74 6.35 -22.21
N ALA A 238 2.91 5.61 -21.46
CA ALA A 238 1.60 5.17 -21.93
C ALA A 238 0.69 6.34 -22.32
N GLN A 239 0.65 7.40 -21.51
CA GLN A 239 -0.08 8.63 -21.83
C GLN A 239 0.48 9.31 -23.09
N ALA A 240 1.80 9.43 -23.24
CA ALA A 240 2.43 10.02 -24.41
C ALA A 240 2.11 9.27 -25.72
N HIS A 241 1.91 7.95 -25.63
CA HIS A 241 1.50 7.09 -26.76
C HIS A 241 -0.02 6.99 -26.95
N ASN A 242 -0.82 7.69 -26.14
CA ASN A 242 -2.28 7.59 -26.10
C ASN A 242 -2.78 6.15 -25.93
N ILE A 243 -2.08 5.36 -25.11
CA ILE A 243 -2.50 4.00 -24.76
C ILE A 243 -2.79 3.90 -23.27
N LYS A 244 -3.69 2.99 -22.91
CA LYS A 244 -3.95 2.63 -21.52
C LYS A 244 -2.91 1.63 -21.04
N LEU A 245 -2.60 1.68 -19.75
CA LEU A 245 -1.72 0.71 -19.08
C LEU A 245 -2.48 -0.10 -18.01
N PRO A 246 -3.35 -1.03 -18.42
CA PRO A 246 -4.19 -1.82 -17.52
C PRO A 246 -3.43 -3.00 -16.88
N LEU A 247 -2.41 -2.69 -16.06
CA LEU A 247 -1.67 -3.68 -15.27
C LEU A 247 -2.42 -4.11 -14.01
N GLY A 248 -3.67 -3.70 -13.80
CA GLY A 248 -4.54 -4.28 -12.77
C GLY A 248 -5.18 -5.59 -13.23
N ARG A 249 -5.50 -6.47 -12.28
CA ARG A 249 -6.35 -7.64 -12.55
C ARG A 249 -7.72 -7.20 -13.05
N GLY A 250 -8.39 -8.05 -13.83
CA GLY A 250 -9.64 -7.68 -14.51
C GLY A 250 -9.47 -6.58 -15.57
N ARG A 251 -8.25 -6.37 -16.07
CA ARG A 251 -7.88 -5.29 -17.02
C ARG A 251 -8.16 -3.89 -16.48
N GLN A 252 -8.06 -3.71 -15.16
CA GLN A 252 -8.25 -2.41 -14.52
C GLN A 252 -7.00 -1.53 -14.70
N GLU A 253 -7.21 -0.22 -14.82
CA GLU A 253 -6.14 0.76 -14.97
C GLU A 253 -5.38 0.99 -13.65
N CYS A 254 -4.09 1.28 -13.76
CA CYS A 254 -3.30 1.73 -12.63
C CYS A 254 -3.63 3.19 -12.31
N LEU A 255 -3.65 3.54 -11.03
CA LEU A 255 -3.90 4.91 -10.56
C LEU A 255 -2.69 5.41 -9.79
N TYR A 256 -1.96 6.37 -10.38
CA TYR A 256 -0.88 7.07 -9.71
C TYR A 256 -1.37 8.42 -9.18
N ARG A 257 -1.03 8.74 -7.94
CA ARG A 257 -1.34 10.01 -7.30
C ARG A 257 -0.09 10.58 -6.66
N GLN A 258 0.14 11.86 -6.88
CA GLN A 258 1.19 12.63 -6.24
C GLN A 258 0.59 13.98 -5.86
N THR A 259 0.79 14.39 -4.62
CA THR A 259 0.28 15.68 -4.11
C THR A 259 1.43 16.67 -3.98
N ALA A 260 1.19 17.97 -4.17
CA ALA A 260 2.25 18.98 -4.04
C ALA A 260 2.96 18.95 -2.66
N GLN A 261 2.27 18.52 -1.61
CA GLN A 261 2.80 18.40 -0.24
C GLN A 261 3.57 17.09 0.02
N ASN A 262 3.39 16.07 -0.80
CA ASN A 262 4.06 14.78 -0.67
C ASN A 262 4.75 14.43 -2.00
N GLN A 263 6.07 14.66 -2.04
CA GLN A 263 6.85 14.37 -3.23
C GLN A 263 6.89 12.87 -3.55
N ASN A 264 6.57 12.00 -2.59
CA ASN A 264 6.49 10.56 -2.80
C ASN A 264 5.14 10.21 -3.45
N GLY A 265 5.20 9.57 -4.62
CA GLY A 265 4.02 9.08 -5.32
C GLY A 265 3.37 7.90 -4.62
N PHE A 266 2.06 7.74 -4.79
CA PHE A 266 1.31 6.53 -4.47
C PHE A 266 0.79 5.91 -5.75
N ILE A 267 0.94 4.60 -5.91
CA ILE A 267 0.35 3.86 -7.00
C ILE A 267 -0.61 2.79 -6.48
N ASN A 268 -1.75 2.67 -7.14
CA ASN A 268 -2.69 1.58 -6.94
C ASN A 268 -2.82 0.78 -8.24
N VAL A 269 -2.49 -0.50 -8.16
CA VAL A 269 -2.63 -1.48 -9.25
C VAL A 269 -3.68 -2.50 -8.81
N PRO A 270 -4.95 -2.39 -9.24
CA PRO A 270 -6.02 -3.22 -8.68
C PRO A 270 -5.69 -4.72 -8.71
N GLY A 271 -5.71 -5.36 -7.54
CA GLY A 271 -5.40 -6.77 -7.38
C GLY A 271 -3.93 -7.15 -7.33
N ARG A 272 -3.02 -6.16 -7.34
CA ARG A 272 -1.57 -6.36 -7.21
C ARG A 272 -0.99 -5.32 -6.23
N VAL A 273 0.01 -5.71 -5.47
CA VAL A 273 0.69 -4.79 -4.54
C VAL A 273 2.01 -4.35 -5.16
N VAL A 274 2.33 -3.06 -5.09
CA VAL A 274 3.64 -2.55 -5.50
C VAL A 274 4.47 -2.28 -4.25
N ILE A 275 5.61 -2.93 -4.12
CA ILE A 275 6.50 -2.79 -2.96
C ILE A 275 7.84 -2.25 -3.43
N ASP A 276 8.17 -1.05 -2.96
CA ASP A 276 9.48 -0.46 -3.20
C ASP A 276 10.53 -1.07 -2.27
N GLY A 277 11.65 -1.54 -2.82
CA GLY A 277 12.72 -2.16 -2.03
C GLY A 277 13.34 -1.24 -0.98
N ILE A 278 13.52 0.06 -1.30
CA ILE A 278 14.10 1.04 -0.37
C ILE A 278 13.13 1.23 0.80
N ASP A 279 11.87 1.49 0.50
CA ASP A 279 10.89 1.79 1.53
C ASP A 279 10.52 0.55 2.36
N GLY A 280 10.49 -0.63 1.75
CA GLY A 280 10.31 -1.90 2.44
C GLY A 280 11.42 -2.17 3.45
N LEU A 281 12.68 -2.03 3.04
CA LEU A 281 13.83 -2.22 3.93
C LEU A 281 13.87 -1.20 5.07
N LYS A 282 13.57 0.08 4.80
CA LYS A 282 13.41 1.10 5.86
C LYS A 282 12.32 0.71 6.86
N ALA A 283 11.18 0.23 6.36
CA ALA A 283 10.09 -0.23 7.20
C ALA A 283 10.47 -1.47 8.03
N ALA A 284 11.43 -2.27 7.57
CA ALA A 284 12.04 -3.39 8.28
C ALA A 284 13.27 -2.98 9.11
N THR A 285 13.47 -1.68 9.36
CA THR A 285 14.53 -1.10 10.21
C THR A 285 15.97 -1.27 9.70
N TYR A 286 16.15 -1.61 8.43
CA TYR A 286 17.49 -1.60 7.82
C TYR A 286 17.99 -0.17 7.64
N SER A 287 19.32 0.00 7.70
CA SER A 287 20.02 1.25 7.49
C SER A 287 21.29 1.00 6.68
N PHE A 288 21.53 1.85 5.69
CA PHE A 288 22.69 1.80 4.81
C PHE A 288 23.24 3.21 4.61
N ASP A 289 24.55 3.33 4.37
CA ASP A 289 25.18 4.62 4.03
C ASP A 289 24.61 5.21 2.74
N SER A 290 24.24 4.35 1.79
CA SER A 290 23.57 4.70 0.54
C SER A 290 22.49 3.68 0.19
N TRP A 291 21.34 4.20 -0.25
CA TRP A 291 20.19 3.40 -0.71
C TRP A 291 20.25 3.08 -2.21
N SER A 292 21.37 3.29 -2.90
CA SER A 292 21.53 2.80 -4.27
C SER A 292 21.49 1.27 -4.31
N LEU A 293 20.89 0.68 -5.36
CA LEU A 293 20.84 -0.78 -5.51
C LEU A 293 22.24 -1.41 -5.49
N GLU A 294 23.24 -0.74 -6.07
CA GLU A 294 24.64 -1.19 -6.03
C GLU A 294 25.17 -1.29 -4.59
N ASN A 295 25.02 -0.24 -3.78
CA ASN A 295 25.50 -0.25 -2.40
C ASN A 295 24.81 -1.34 -1.58
N VAL A 296 23.48 -1.43 -1.66
CA VAL A 296 22.72 -2.39 -0.85
C VAL A 296 22.97 -3.83 -1.29
N SER A 297 23.07 -4.11 -2.60
CA SER A 297 23.43 -5.45 -3.09
C SER A 297 24.85 -5.84 -2.68
N ARG A 298 25.81 -4.91 -2.68
CA ARG A 298 27.18 -5.20 -2.23
C ARG A 298 27.23 -5.52 -0.74
N GLU A 299 26.49 -4.77 0.07
CA GLU A 299 26.47 -4.95 1.52
C GLU A 299 25.75 -6.25 1.93
N LEU A 300 24.60 -6.55 1.31
CA LEU A 300 23.78 -7.72 1.66
C LEU A 300 24.19 -9.02 0.94
N LEU A 301 24.57 -8.93 -0.33
CA LEU A 301 24.79 -10.09 -1.21
C LEU A 301 26.27 -10.29 -1.59
N HIS A 302 27.16 -9.36 -1.21
CA HIS A 302 28.56 -9.34 -1.66
C HIS A 302 28.74 -9.28 -3.19
N GLU A 303 27.75 -8.70 -3.87
CA GLU A 303 27.75 -8.53 -5.33
C GLU A 303 27.53 -7.06 -5.69
N GLY A 304 28.27 -6.56 -6.67
CA GLY A 304 28.10 -5.19 -7.20
C GLY A 304 27.45 -5.17 -8.57
N LYS A 305 27.00 -3.99 -9.01
CA LYS A 305 26.63 -3.77 -10.41
C LYS A 305 27.87 -3.84 -11.29
N ALA A 306 27.69 -4.24 -12.56
CA ALA A 306 28.77 -4.31 -13.54
C ALA A 306 29.33 -2.93 -13.93
N ILE A 307 28.55 -1.85 -13.77
CA ILE A 307 28.94 -0.47 -14.10
C ILE A 307 29.43 0.23 -12.85
N SER A 308 30.66 0.72 -12.87
CA SER A 308 31.36 1.30 -11.70
C SER A 308 31.30 2.83 -11.63
N ASN A 309 30.97 3.50 -12.75
CA ASN A 309 30.87 4.95 -13.01
C ASN A 309 29.47 5.61 -12.89
N PRO A 310 28.96 6.13 -11.76
CA PRO A 310 27.65 6.81 -11.74
C PRO A 310 27.51 7.99 -12.71
N ASN A 311 28.60 8.73 -12.97
CA ASN A 311 28.60 9.91 -13.84
C ASN A 311 28.45 9.53 -15.33
N ASP A 312 28.87 8.33 -15.72
CA ASP A 312 28.86 7.88 -17.12
C ASP A 312 27.71 6.89 -17.40
N ARG A 313 26.93 6.53 -16.38
CA ARG A 313 25.91 5.47 -16.46
C ARG A 313 24.88 5.69 -17.57
N MET A 314 24.44 6.93 -17.76
CA MET A 314 23.48 7.26 -18.83
C MET A 314 24.11 7.10 -20.22
N ASP A 315 25.36 7.52 -20.39
CA ASP A 315 26.08 7.39 -21.66
C ASP A 315 26.36 5.91 -21.97
N GLU A 316 26.69 5.11 -20.96
CA GLU A 316 26.85 3.66 -21.09
C GLU A 316 25.53 2.96 -21.46
N ILE A 317 24.41 3.30 -20.83
CA ILE A 317 23.09 2.76 -21.18
C ILE A 317 22.74 3.09 -22.63
N ASN A 318 22.94 4.35 -23.05
CA ASN A 318 22.70 4.76 -24.44
C ASN A 318 23.64 4.02 -25.40
N HIS A 319 24.92 3.88 -25.06
CA HIS A 319 25.89 3.16 -25.86
C HIS A 319 25.49 1.68 -26.02
N MET A 320 25.13 0.99 -24.93
CA MET A 320 24.64 -0.38 -25.00
C MET A 320 23.36 -0.47 -25.84
N PHE A 321 22.39 0.44 -25.66
CA PHE A 321 21.18 0.40 -26.50
C PHE A 321 21.49 0.55 -27.99
N HIS A 322 22.44 1.41 -28.37
CA HIS A 322 22.74 1.67 -29.77
C HIS A 322 23.72 0.67 -30.40
N HIS A 323 24.62 0.07 -29.61
CA HIS A 323 25.73 -0.74 -30.11
C HIS A 323 25.76 -2.18 -29.58
N ASP A 324 25.15 -2.46 -28.43
CA ASP A 324 25.13 -3.79 -27.80
C ASP A 324 23.88 -4.03 -26.93
N LYS A 325 22.73 -4.25 -27.59
CA LYS A 325 21.46 -4.47 -26.89
C LYS A 325 21.44 -5.75 -26.05
N LEU A 326 22.30 -6.73 -26.38
CA LEU A 326 22.43 -7.95 -25.59
C LEU A 326 23.08 -7.66 -24.23
N ALA A 327 24.11 -6.80 -24.20
CA ALA A 327 24.68 -6.30 -22.96
C ALA A 327 23.67 -5.51 -22.13
N LEU A 328 22.89 -4.62 -22.77
CA LEU A 328 21.82 -3.89 -22.06
C LEU A 328 20.78 -4.82 -21.45
N ALA A 329 20.33 -5.85 -22.20
CA ALA A 329 19.36 -6.82 -21.69
C ALA A 329 19.92 -7.61 -20.49
N LYS A 330 21.18 -8.04 -20.56
CA LYS A 330 21.84 -8.72 -19.44
C LYS A 330 21.90 -7.82 -18.20
N TYR A 331 22.25 -6.56 -18.39
CA TYR A 331 22.34 -5.56 -17.32
C TYR A 331 20.97 -5.26 -16.69
N ASN A 332 19.94 -4.99 -17.49
CA ASN A 332 18.58 -4.73 -17.01
C ASN A 332 18.01 -5.93 -16.25
N PHE A 333 18.22 -7.16 -16.74
CA PHE A 333 17.80 -8.36 -16.02
C PHE A 333 18.58 -8.58 -14.72
N GLN A 334 19.88 -8.27 -14.70
CA GLN A 334 20.69 -8.36 -13.48
C GLN A 334 20.14 -7.44 -12.38
N ASP A 335 19.72 -6.22 -12.71
CA ASP A 335 19.10 -5.30 -11.75
C ASP A 335 17.80 -5.90 -11.18
N CYS A 336 16.95 -6.52 -11.99
CA CYS A 336 15.77 -7.25 -11.49
C CYS A 336 16.15 -8.37 -10.52
N ALA A 337 17.12 -9.22 -10.92
CA ALA A 337 17.55 -10.38 -10.14
C ALA A 337 18.19 -9.99 -8.79
N LEU A 338 18.94 -8.89 -8.75
CA LEU A 338 19.49 -8.35 -7.50
C LEU A 338 18.37 -7.95 -6.53
N VAL A 339 17.31 -7.28 -7.01
CA VAL A 339 16.18 -6.90 -6.16
C VAL A 339 15.46 -8.14 -5.63
N THR A 340 15.18 -9.14 -6.46
CA THR A 340 14.57 -10.41 -6.01
C THR A 340 15.40 -11.04 -4.90
N ARG A 341 16.72 -11.15 -5.08
CA ARG A 341 17.62 -11.74 -4.10
C ARG A 341 17.75 -10.93 -2.82
N ILE A 342 17.66 -9.61 -2.88
CA ILE A 342 17.58 -8.76 -1.67
C ILE A 342 16.30 -9.08 -0.89
N PHE A 343 15.16 -9.19 -1.56
CA PHE A 343 13.89 -9.53 -0.91
C PHE A 343 13.93 -10.91 -0.25
N GLU A 344 14.53 -11.89 -0.93
CA GLU A 344 14.73 -13.25 -0.40
C GLU A 344 15.69 -13.25 0.80
N HIS A 345 16.87 -12.62 0.67
CA HIS A 345 17.88 -12.56 1.74
C HIS A 345 17.36 -11.91 3.02
N THR A 346 16.52 -10.88 2.87
CA THR A 346 15.99 -10.11 4.01
C THR A 346 14.64 -10.63 4.51
N HIS A 347 14.07 -11.64 3.88
CA HIS A 347 12.71 -12.13 4.15
C HIS A 347 11.66 -11.01 4.13
N LEU A 348 11.83 -10.03 3.24
CA LEU A 348 11.10 -8.76 3.32
C LEU A 348 9.60 -8.95 3.08
N LEU A 349 9.21 -9.79 2.13
CA LEU A 349 7.80 -10.07 1.90
C LEU A 349 7.14 -10.76 3.09
N ASP A 350 7.83 -11.73 3.71
CA ASP A 350 7.34 -12.44 4.90
C ASP A 350 7.12 -11.46 6.06
N TYR A 351 8.08 -10.56 6.29
CA TYR A 351 7.95 -9.47 7.26
C TYR A 351 6.71 -8.60 7.00
N LEU A 352 6.48 -8.20 5.76
CA LEU A 352 5.33 -7.34 5.40
C LEU A 352 4.00 -8.07 5.57
N ILE A 353 3.93 -9.37 5.25
CA ILE A 353 2.75 -10.21 5.50
C ILE A 353 2.43 -10.28 6.99
N GLU A 354 3.42 -10.60 7.83
CA GLU A 354 3.21 -10.68 9.28
C GLU A 354 2.85 -9.33 9.90
N ARG A 355 3.49 -8.25 9.44
CA ARG A 355 3.13 -6.89 9.86
C ARG A 355 1.67 -6.55 9.52
N SER A 356 1.21 -6.91 8.33
CA SER A 356 -0.19 -6.71 7.93
C SER A 356 -1.15 -7.53 8.80
N LYS A 357 -0.80 -8.78 9.13
CA LYS A 357 -1.56 -9.65 10.05
C LYS A 357 -1.68 -9.09 11.46
N LEU A 358 -0.63 -8.43 11.93
CA LEU A 358 -0.61 -7.84 13.28
C LEU A 358 -1.31 -6.48 13.35
N THR A 359 -1.19 -5.66 12.30
CA THR A 359 -1.60 -4.24 12.35
C THR A 359 -2.86 -3.93 11.55
N GLY A 360 -3.19 -4.75 10.55
CA GLY A 360 -4.23 -4.49 9.54
C GLY A 360 -3.87 -3.40 8.52
N LEU A 361 -2.61 -2.96 8.48
CA LEU A 361 -2.10 -2.12 7.41
C LEU A 361 -1.95 -2.93 6.10
N ALA A 362 -2.08 -2.24 4.97
CA ALA A 362 -1.79 -2.84 3.66
C ALA A 362 -0.29 -3.18 3.52
N LEU A 363 0.03 -4.15 2.67
CA LEU A 363 1.41 -4.63 2.47
C LEU A 363 2.38 -3.52 2.03
N ASP A 364 1.93 -2.65 1.14
CA ASP A 364 2.65 -1.51 0.57
C ASP A 364 2.69 -0.27 1.47
N ARG A 365 2.03 -0.28 2.63
CA ARG A 365 2.02 0.90 3.50
C ARG A 365 3.36 1.07 4.21
N ILE A 366 3.95 2.25 4.05
CA ILE A 366 5.22 2.61 4.68
C ILE A 366 4.95 3.33 6.00
N GLY A 367 5.72 2.98 7.04
CA GLY A 367 5.53 3.49 8.40
C GLY A 367 4.09 3.28 8.90
N GLY A 368 3.49 4.36 9.40
CA GLY A 368 2.06 4.35 9.75
C GLY A 368 1.76 3.83 11.15
N SER A 369 2.65 4.03 12.13
CA SER A 369 2.39 3.67 13.53
C SER A 369 1.06 4.24 14.05
N VAL A 370 0.73 5.49 13.70
CA VAL A 370 -0.57 6.10 14.02
C VAL A 370 -1.72 5.34 13.36
N ALA A 371 -1.60 5.01 12.07
CA ALA A 371 -2.65 4.28 11.35
C ALA A 371 -2.81 2.84 11.86
N ALA A 372 -1.71 2.17 12.25
CA ALA A 372 -1.76 0.86 12.88
C ALA A 372 -2.46 0.96 14.23
N PHE A 373 -2.10 1.94 15.05
CA PHE A 373 -2.76 2.20 16.32
C PHE A 373 -4.26 2.42 16.11
N SER A 374 -4.68 3.35 15.24
CA SER A 374 -6.09 3.61 14.95
C SER A 374 -6.83 2.35 14.48
N ASN A 375 -6.24 1.58 13.55
CA ASN A 375 -6.88 0.37 13.02
C ASN A 375 -7.12 -0.70 14.11
N LEU A 376 -6.22 -0.80 15.09
CA LEU A 376 -6.35 -1.74 16.21
C LEU A 376 -7.24 -1.19 17.32
N TYR A 377 -7.19 0.12 17.56
CA TYR A 377 -7.77 0.76 18.73
C TYR A 377 -9.25 1.10 18.53
N LEU A 378 -9.62 1.70 17.39
CA LEU A 378 -10.98 2.16 17.10
C LEU A 378 -12.07 1.09 17.30
N PRO A 379 -11.96 -0.14 16.79
CA PRO A 379 -13.01 -1.13 17.03
C PRO A 379 -13.19 -1.47 18.52
N ARG A 380 -12.14 -1.35 19.33
CA ARG A 380 -12.22 -1.54 20.79
C ARG A 380 -12.83 -0.30 21.46
N LEU A 381 -12.42 0.89 21.03
CA LEU A 381 -12.96 2.17 21.48
C LEU A 381 -14.48 2.27 21.27
N HIS A 382 -14.97 1.91 20.08
CA HIS A 382 -16.41 1.88 19.77
C HIS A 382 -17.16 0.90 20.67
N ARG A 383 -16.59 -0.28 20.94
CA ARG A 383 -17.18 -1.26 21.87
C ARG A 383 -17.14 -0.78 23.33
N GLY A 384 -16.20 0.10 23.67
CA GLY A 384 -16.14 0.82 24.94
C GLY A 384 -17.13 1.98 25.05
N GLY A 385 -17.89 2.30 23.99
CA GLY A 385 -18.88 3.37 24.00
C GLY A 385 -18.36 4.75 23.59
N TYR A 386 -17.18 4.83 22.94
CA TYR A 386 -16.55 6.09 22.56
C TYR A 386 -16.21 6.15 21.07
N ILE A 387 -16.19 7.36 20.52
CA ILE A 387 -15.63 7.67 19.19
C ILE A 387 -14.28 8.38 19.33
N ALA A 388 -13.49 8.38 18.27
CA ALA A 388 -12.19 9.04 18.23
C ALA A 388 -12.32 10.57 18.29
N PRO A 389 -11.41 11.26 19.00
CA PRO A 389 -11.29 12.71 18.93
C PRO A 389 -10.63 13.15 17.62
N ASN A 390 -10.86 14.41 17.23
CA ASN A 390 -10.07 15.06 16.19
C ASN A 390 -8.73 15.55 16.75
N LEU A 391 -7.76 15.77 15.85
CA LEU A 391 -6.55 16.50 16.19
C LEU A 391 -6.90 17.94 16.56
N GLU A 392 -6.59 18.36 17.79
CA GLU A 392 -6.68 19.76 18.17
C GLU A 392 -5.36 20.49 17.84
N PRO A 393 -5.41 21.75 17.36
CA PRO A 393 -4.20 22.56 17.21
C PRO A 393 -3.58 22.82 18.59
N GLU A 394 -2.57 22.05 18.97
CA GLU A 394 -2.09 22.02 20.34
C GLU A 394 -1.05 23.10 20.69
N ASN A 395 -1.24 23.66 21.89
CA ASN A 395 -0.16 24.09 22.78
C ASN A 395 0.50 22.83 23.38
N TRP A 396 1.34 22.15 22.60
CA TRP A 396 2.00 20.91 23.01
C TRP A 396 2.82 21.10 24.30
N LEU A 397 2.48 20.36 25.36
CA LEU A 397 3.38 20.20 26.51
C LEU A 397 4.36 19.05 26.21
N ALA A 398 5.66 19.35 26.26
CA ALA A 398 6.68 18.33 26.11
C ALA A 398 6.59 17.31 27.27
N SER A 399 6.45 16.04 26.93
CA SER A 399 6.59 14.95 27.90
C SER A 399 8.08 14.60 28.09
N PRO A 400 8.55 14.36 29.32
CA PRO A 400 9.93 13.97 29.56
C PRO A 400 10.24 12.60 28.92
N GLY A 401 11.48 12.42 28.47
CA GLY A 401 11.97 11.17 27.92
C GLY A 401 12.42 10.16 28.98
N GLY A 402 13.13 9.12 28.54
CA GLY A 402 13.74 8.15 29.44
C GLY A 402 14.83 8.79 30.31
N PHE A 403 14.95 8.32 31.55
CA PHE A 403 16.03 8.75 32.45
C PHE A 403 17.35 8.07 32.08
N VAL A 404 18.42 8.85 31.93
CA VAL A 404 19.78 8.36 31.68
C VAL A 404 20.63 8.66 32.91
N MET A 405 21.18 7.62 33.52
CA MET A 405 22.07 7.75 34.67
C MET A 405 23.43 8.32 34.26
N ASP A 406 24.05 9.12 35.14
CA ASP A 406 25.45 9.50 34.99
C ASP A 406 26.36 8.27 35.05
N SER A 407 27.28 8.17 34.08
CA SER A 407 28.21 7.06 34.00
C SER A 407 29.45 7.27 34.88
N ARG A 408 30.02 6.17 35.40
CA ARG A 408 31.34 6.18 36.06
C ARG A 408 32.41 5.76 35.04
N PRO A 409 33.25 6.68 34.54
CA PRO A 409 34.27 6.32 33.56
C PRO A 409 35.38 5.48 34.21
N GLY A 410 35.89 4.49 33.48
CA GLY A 410 36.95 3.61 33.95
C GLY A 410 37.12 2.38 33.07
N LEU A 411 38.20 1.65 33.29
CA LEU A 411 38.38 0.30 32.76
C LEU A 411 37.98 -0.69 33.85
N TYR A 412 37.05 -1.59 33.53
CA TYR A 412 36.44 -2.52 34.48
C TYR A 412 36.72 -3.96 34.05
N ASP A 413 36.83 -4.87 35.02
CA ASP A 413 36.99 -6.31 34.75
C ASP A 413 35.68 -6.95 34.26
N SER A 414 34.66 -6.99 35.13
CA SER A 414 33.35 -7.61 34.83
C SER A 414 32.21 -6.61 34.97
N VAL A 415 31.42 -6.45 33.90
CA VAL A 415 30.24 -5.56 33.85
C VAL A 415 29.01 -6.40 33.51
N LEU A 416 27.96 -6.27 34.31
CA LEU A 416 26.66 -6.90 34.05
C LEU A 416 25.70 -5.87 33.46
N VAL A 417 24.99 -6.26 32.39
CA VAL A 417 23.94 -5.45 31.76
C VAL A 417 22.60 -6.08 32.06
N LEU A 418 21.71 -5.33 32.71
CA LEU A 418 20.35 -5.74 33.03
C LEU A 418 19.38 -4.85 32.26
N ASP A 419 18.50 -5.47 31.47
CA ASP A 419 17.56 -4.76 30.59
C ASP A 419 16.13 -5.27 30.84
N PHE A 420 15.18 -4.34 30.95
CA PHE A 420 13.75 -4.67 31.04
C PHE A 420 13.21 -5.05 29.66
N LYS A 421 12.70 -6.28 29.54
CA LYS A 421 12.02 -6.72 28.32
C LYS A 421 10.81 -5.83 28.01
N SER A 422 10.90 -5.04 26.93
CA SER A 422 9.82 -4.18 26.42
C SER A 422 9.24 -3.25 27.49
N LEU A 423 10.09 -2.43 28.14
CA LEU A 423 9.73 -1.58 29.27
C LEU A 423 8.44 -0.77 29.08
N TYR A 424 8.32 0.06 28.04
CA TYR A 424 7.14 0.92 27.86
C TYR A 424 5.85 0.11 27.59
N PRO A 425 5.83 -0.92 26.72
CA PRO A 425 4.71 -1.85 26.64
C PRO A 425 4.35 -2.53 27.96
N ALA A 426 5.34 -2.87 28.80
CA ALA A 426 5.11 -3.45 30.12
C ALA A 426 4.48 -2.43 31.08
N ILE A 427 4.92 -1.18 31.05
CA ILE A 427 4.32 -0.06 31.82
C ILE A 427 2.87 0.14 31.39
N ILE A 428 2.58 0.24 30.10
CA ILE A 428 1.22 0.39 29.56
C ILE A 428 0.29 -0.70 30.13
N ARG A 429 0.73 -1.96 30.09
CA ARG A 429 -0.04 -3.09 30.61
C ARG A 429 -0.20 -3.09 32.12
N SER A 430 0.86 -2.75 32.86
CA SER A 430 0.88 -2.84 34.33
C SER A 430 0.10 -1.71 34.98
N PHE A 431 0.15 -0.52 34.39
CA PHE A 431 -0.47 0.70 34.91
C PHE A 431 -1.69 1.14 34.13
N LEU A 432 -2.18 0.30 33.21
CA LEU A 432 -3.42 0.49 32.46
C LEU A 432 -3.47 1.81 31.70
N ILE A 433 -2.34 2.21 31.08
CA ILE A 433 -2.29 3.45 30.29
C ILE A 433 -3.07 3.23 29.00
N ASP A 434 -4.19 3.93 28.85
CA ASP A 434 -5.12 3.76 27.75
C ASP A 434 -5.85 5.08 27.47
N PRO A 435 -6.00 5.53 26.20
CA PRO A 435 -6.71 6.77 25.91
C PRO A 435 -8.17 6.84 26.39
N MET A 436 -8.84 5.70 26.54
CA MET A 436 -10.23 5.63 27.04
C MET A 436 -10.31 5.43 28.55
N GLY A 437 -9.27 4.82 29.15
CA GLY A 437 -9.24 4.32 30.53
C GLY A 437 -9.24 5.35 31.64
#